data_AF-A0A975LL18-F1
#
_entry.id   AF-A0A975LL18-F1
#
_cell.length_a   1.000
_cell.length_b   1.000
_cell.length_c   1.000
_cell.angle_alpha   90.00
_cell.angle_beta   90.00
_cell.angle_gamma   90.00
#
_symmetry.space_group_name_H-M   'P 1'
#
loop_
_entity.id
_entity.type
_entity.pdbx_description
1 polymer ?
#
loop_
_entity_poly.entity_id
_entity_poly.type
_entity_poly.pdbx_seq_one_letter_code
_entity_poly.pdbx_strand_id
1 'polypeptide(L)'
;MKKLVIIFVLVLILTGCTKSGISDELKLKENLGIEELSIEEIIYKLGEMSTSIKDVGASVYDDKLVIRSGSVELKYEMPEEMFYVAVAPYENTTHT
;
A
#
# COMPACT_ATOMS: atom_id res chain seq x y z
N MET A 1 34.93 4.37 29.87
CA MET A 1 34.89 4.90 28.49
C MET A 1 34.63 3.81 27.44
N LYS A 2 35.33 2.66 27.45
CA LYS A 2 35.11 1.55 26.49
C LYS A 2 33.67 1.00 26.42
N LYS A 3 32.97 0.91 27.56
CA LYS A 3 31.56 0.45 27.61
C LYS A 3 30.55 1.43 26.98
N LEU A 4 30.91 2.71 26.89
CA LEU A 4 30.02 3.78 26.39
C LEU A 4 30.07 3.86 24.84
N VAL A 5 31.22 3.53 24.24
CA VAL A 5 31.40 3.42 22.79
C VAL A 5 30.60 2.26 22.19
N ILE A 6 30.51 1.14 22.91
CA ILE A 6 29.77 -0.05 22.45
C ILE A 6 28.26 0.23 22.35
N ILE A 7 27.71 1.01 23.29
CA ILE A 7 26.28 1.39 23.29
C ILE A 7 25.97 2.31 22.11
N PHE A 8 26.86 3.26 21.79
CA PHE A 8 26.65 4.20 20.69
C PHE A 8 26.68 3.53 19.32
N VAL A 9 27.55 2.54 19.13
CA VAL A 9 27.63 1.74 17.90
C VAL A 9 26.37 0.87 17.73
N LEU A 10 25.82 0.32 18.81
CA LEU A 10 24.61 -0.51 18.75
C LEU A 10 23.36 0.29 18.37
N VAL A 11 23.26 1.54 18.82
CA VAL A 11 22.15 2.45 18.47
C VAL A 11 22.19 2.89 17.00
N LEU A 12 23.38 3.07 16.43
CA LEU A 12 23.56 3.45 15.01
C LEU A 12 23.17 2.34 14.03
N ILE A 13 23.31 1.07 14.42
CA ILE A 13 22.96 -0.08 13.56
C ILE A 13 21.43 -0.23 13.41
N LEU A 14 20.64 0.21 14.40
CA LEU A 14 19.17 0.13 14.38
C LEU A 14 18.50 1.17 13.47
N THR A 15 19.15 2.29 13.18
CA THR A 15 18.58 3.35 12.33
C THR A 15 18.76 3.15 10.82
N GLY A 16 19.50 2.11 10.41
CA GLY A 16 19.85 1.89 9.00
C GLY A 16 18.79 1.18 8.15
N CYS A 17 17.83 0.47 8.75
CA CYS A 17 16.92 -0.41 8.02
C CYS A 17 15.64 0.25 7.48
N THR A 18 15.28 1.47 7.89
CA THR A 18 13.98 2.07 7.53
C THR A 18 13.99 2.93 6.27
N LYS A 19 15.17 3.25 5.72
CA LYS A 19 15.28 4.20 4.59
C LYS A 19 14.88 3.64 3.23
N SER A 20 15.03 2.32 3.02
CA SER A 20 14.72 1.70 1.72
C SER A 20 13.21 1.64 1.48
N GLY A 21 12.42 1.27 2.50
CA GLY A 21 10.97 1.11 2.36
C GLY A 21 10.24 2.40 1.99
N ILE A 22 10.59 3.52 2.65
CA ILE A 22 9.94 4.82 2.40
C ILE A 22 10.17 5.30 0.96
N SER A 23 11.38 5.09 0.40
CA SER A 23 11.66 5.49 -0.97
C SER A 23 10.85 4.69 -1.99
N ASP A 24 10.58 3.41 -1.72
CA ASP A 24 9.90 2.53 -2.67
C ASP A 24 8.38 2.69 -2.58
N GLU A 25 7.84 2.95 -1.39
CA GLU A 25 6.44 3.36 -1.21
C GLU A 25 6.13 4.67 -1.93
N LEU A 26 6.99 5.68 -1.82
CA LEU A 26 6.81 6.96 -2.51
C LEU A 26 6.81 6.79 -4.03
N LYS A 27 7.77 6.03 -4.59
CA LYS A 27 7.80 5.70 -6.02
C LYS A 27 6.55 4.95 -6.45
N LEU A 28 6.04 4.03 -5.63
CA LEU A 28 4.82 3.31 -5.96
C LEU A 28 3.61 4.26 -6.00
N LYS A 29 3.50 5.19 -5.05
CA LYS A 29 2.44 6.21 -5.09
C LYS A 29 2.53 7.10 -6.33
N GLU A 30 3.74 7.54 -6.68
CA GLU A 30 4.00 8.36 -7.88
C GLU A 30 3.68 7.63 -9.18
N ASN A 31 4.12 6.38 -9.31
CA ASN A 31 3.83 5.55 -10.48
C ASN A 31 2.32 5.31 -10.66
N LEU A 32 1.56 5.26 -9.56
CA LEU A 32 0.11 5.13 -9.57
C LEU A 32 -0.60 6.50 -9.71
N GLY A 33 0.11 7.60 -9.47
CA GLY A 33 -0.42 8.96 -9.41
C GLY A 33 -1.54 9.08 -8.36
N ILE A 34 -1.24 8.69 -7.13
CA ILE A 34 -2.20 8.64 -6.01
C ILE A 34 -1.76 9.44 -4.78
N GLU A 35 -0.70 10.25 -4.87
CA GLU A 35 -0.09 10.93 -3.72
C GLU A 35 -1.04 11.90 -3.02
N GLU A 36 -1.92 12.55 -3.78
CA GLU A 36 -2.81 13.61 -3.31
C GLU A 36 -4.30 13.21 -3.33
N LEU A 37 -4.58 11.92 -3.59
CA LEU A 37 -5.95 11.42 -3.68
C LEU A 37 -6.49 10.99 -2.32
N SER A 38 -7.77 11.23 -2.10
CA SER A 38 -8.55 10.58 -1.04
C SER A 38 -8.64 9.07 -1.29
N ILE A 39 -8.96 8.29 -0.26
CA ILE A 39 -9.01 6.83 -0.36
C ILE A 39 -10.08 6.40 -1.37
N GLU A 40 -11.19 7.11 -1.39
CA GLU A 40 -12.31 6.95 -2.31
C GLU A 40 -11.86 7.15 -3.76
N GLU A 41 -11.11 8.22 -4.03
CA GLU A 41 -10.55 8.51 -5.35
C GLU A 41 -9.50 7.47 -5.76
N ILE A 42 -8.70 6.97 -4.82
CA ILE A 42 -7.74 5.88 -5.07
C ILE A 42 -8.49 4.62 -5.49
N ILE A 43 -9.51 4.20 -4.73
CA ILE A 43 -10.31 3.02 -5.03
C ILE A 43 -10.98 3.15 -6.39
N TYR A 44 -11.59 4.32 -6.67
CA TYR A 44 -12.25 4.59 -7.94
C TYR A 44 -11.25 4.49 -9.11
N LYS A 45 -10.10 5.16 -9.00
CA LYS A 45 -9.05 5.15 -10.01
C LYS A 45 -8.52 3.75 -10.29
N LEU A 46 -8.26 2.95 -9.24
CA LEU A 46 -7.78 1.58 -9.39
C LEU A 46 -8.86 0.65 -9.99
N GLY A 47 -10.14 0.89 -9.70
CA GLY A 47 -11.25 0.13 -10.27
C GLY A 47 -11.55 0.44 -11.73
N GLU A 48 -11.34 1.69 -12.17
CA GLU A 48 -11.53 2.10 -13.57
C GLU A 48 -10.38 1.70 -14.50
N MET A 49 -9.22 1.32 -13.96
CA MET A 49 -8.09 0.88 -14.77
C MET A 49 -8.45 -0.41 -15.54
N SER A 50 -8.78 -0.24 -16.83
CA SER A 50 -9.11 -1.32 -17.75
C SER A 50 -7.94 -2.27 -18.02
N THR A 51 -6.72 -1.84 -17.70
CA THR A 51 -5.49 -2.64 -17.78
C THR A 51 -4.81 -2.66 -16.43
N SER A 52 -4.63 -3.85 -15.87
CA SER A 52 -3.81 -4.05 -14.69
C SER A 52 -2.41 -3.49 -14.91
N ILE A 53 -1.95 -2.59 -14.04
CA ILE A 53 -0.52 -2.26 -13.99
C ILE A 53 0.20 -3.55 -13.64
N LYS A 54 1.18 -3.91 -14.46
CA LYS A 54 1.93 -5.16 -14.32
C LYS A 54 2.52 -5.23 -12.91
N ASP A 55 2.33 -6.37 -12.25
CA ASP A 55 2.87 -6.64 -10.91
C ASP A 55 2.36 -5.69 -9.82
N VAL A 56 1.20 -5.05 -10.01
CA VAL A 56 0.47 -4.31 -8.97
C VAL A 56 -0.88 -4.98 -8.70
N GLY A 57 -1.16 -5.27 -7.44
CA GLY A 57 -2.45 -5.77 -6.97
C GLY A 57 -3.04 -4.86 -5.91
N ALA A 58 -4.36 -4.71 -5.89
CA ALA A 58 -5.07 -3.97 -4.86
C ALA A 58 -6.18 -4.85 -4.25
N SER A 59 -6.43 -4.68 -2.96
CA SER A 59 -7.48 -5.37 -2.22
C SER A 59 -8.12 -4.40 -1.22
N VAL A 60 -9.44 -4.33 -1.22
CA VAL A 60 -10.21 -3.56 -0.26
C VAL A 60 -10.80 -4.51 0.78
N TYR A 61 -10.56 -4.22 2.05
CA TYR A 61 -11.13 -4.89 3.21
C TYR A 61 -12.01 -3.90 3.97
N ASP A 62 -12.78 -4.38 4.95
CA ASP A 62 -13.66 -3.54 5.78
C ASP A 62 -12.90 -2.39 6.47
N ASP A 63 -11.67 -2.64 6.93
CA ASP A 63 -10.86 -1.71 7.71
C ASP A 63 -9.72 -1.07 6.92
N LYS A 64 -9.37 -1.57 5.72
CA LYS A 64 -8.20 -1.09 4.97
C LYS A 64 -8.27 -1.29 3.47
N LEU A 65 -7.63 -0.38 2.75
CA LEU A 65 -7.15 -0.59 1.39
C LEU A 65 -5.69 -1.04 1.44
N VAL A 66 -5.36 -2.10 0.71
CA VAL A 66 -3.99 -2.60 0.55
C VAL A 66 -3.59 -2.62 -0.92
N ILE A 67 -2.49 -1.96 -1.26
CA ILE A 67 -1.89 -1.97 -2.61
C ILE A 67 -0.51 -2.63 -2.52
N ARG A 68 -0.25 -3.63 -3.35
CA ARG A 68 0.99 -4.41 -3.35
C ARG A 68 1.69 -4.34 -4.69
N SER A 69 3.00 -4.14 -4.66
CA SER A 69 3.88 -4.35 -5.81
C SER A 69 5.17 -5.03 -5.38
N GLY A 70 5.31 -6.31 -5.74
CA GLY A 70 6.41 -7.15 -5.27
C GLY A 70 6.44 -7.25 -3.74
N SER A 71 7.46 -6.65 -3.11
CA SER A 71 7.62 -6.60 -1.64
C SER A 71 7.14 -5.29 -1.00
N VAL A 72 6.72 -4.32 -1.81
CA VAL A 72 6.23 -3.02 -1.34
C VAL A 72 4.73 -3.11 -1.11
N GLU A 73 4.27 -2.58 0.03
CA GLU A 73 2.86 -2.56 0.41
C GLU A 73 2.48 -1.17 0.91
N LEU A 74 1.44 -0.58 0.30
CA LEU A 74 0.78 0.63 0.80
C LEU A 74 -0.49 0.22 1.53
N LYS A 75 -0.70 0.78 2.72
CA LYS A 75 -1.89 0.54 3.55
C LYS A 75 -2.57 1.87 3.87
N TYR A 76 -3.87 1.89 3.70
CA TYR A 76 -4.72 3.03 4.05
C TYR A 76 -5.87 2.52 4.92
N GLU A 77 -6.12 3.18 6.05
CA GLU A 77 -7.27 2.88 6.92
C GLU A 77 -8.56 3.30 6.24
N MET A 78 -9.57 2.44 6.21
CA MET A 78 -10.88 2.78 5.67
C MET A 78 -11.67 3.63 6.67
N PRO A 79 -12.48 4.61 6.20
CA PRO A 79 -13.37 5.36 7.08
C PRO A 79 -14.43 4.45 7.73
N GLU A 80 -14.58 4.49 9.06
CA GLU A 80 -15.54 3.63 9.80
C GLU A 80 -17.00 3.85 9.38
N GLU A 81 -17.33 5.04 8.90
CA GLU A 81 -18.69 5.42 8.50
C GLU A 81 -19.04 5.04 7.05
N MET A 82 -18.10 4.40 6.32
CA MET A 82 -18.28 4.05 4.91
C MET A 82 -17.95 2.59 4.62
N PHE A 83 -18.75 1.99 3.73
CA PHE A 83 -18.56 0.61 3.29
C PHE A 83 -18.40 0.56 1.78
N TYR A 84 -17.33 -0.09 1.30
CA TYR A 84 -17.09 -0.31 -0.12
C TYR A 84 -17.65 -1.66 -0.58
N VAL A 85 -18.39 -1.65 -1.69
CA VAL A 85 -18.89 -2.87 -2.33
C VAL A 85 -18.63 -2.83 -3.83
N ALA A 86 -17.95 -3.86 -4.33
CA ALA A 86 -17.78 -4.11 -5.76
C ALA A 86 -18.62 -5.31 -6.16
N VAL A 87 -19.49 -5.14 -7.16
CA VAL A 87 -20.35 -6.21 -7.68
C VAL A 87 -19.99 -6.47 -9.12
N ALA A 88 -19.70 -7.74 -9.45
CA ALA A 88 -19.50 -8.21 -10.80
C ALA A 88 -20.66 -9.16 -11.18
N PRO A 89 -21.75 -8.64 -11.78
CA PRO A 89 -22.86 -9.49 -12.23
C PRO A 89 -22.38 -10.51 -13.26
N TYR A 90 -23.00 -11.69 -13.25
CA TYR A 90 -22.71 -12.76 -14.18
C TYR A 90 -24.00 -13.48 -14.58
N GLU A 91 -24.00 -14.08 -15.77
CA GLU A 91 -25.15 -14.85 -16.26
C GLU A 91 -24.99 -16.36 -16.00
N ASN A 92 -23.84 -16.93 -16.35
CA ASN A 92 -23.65 -18.39 -16.36
C ASN A 92 -22.67 -18.89 -15.30
N THR A 93 -21.49 -18.26 -15.19
CA THR A 93 -20.40 -18.70 -14.33
C THR A 93 -19.82 -17.52 -13.57
N THR A 94 -19.45 -17.76 -12.31
CA THR A 94 -18.72 -16.80 -11.46
C THR A 94 -17.50 -17.46 -10.84
N HIS A 95 -16.70 -16.67 -10.14
CA HIS A 95 -15.54 -17.11 -9.38
C HIS A 95 -15.80 -16.90 -7.87
N THR A 96 -15.21 -17.75 -7.05
CA THR A 96 -15.09 -17.54 -5.59
C THR A 96 -13.71 -16.98 -5.28
#